data_AF-A0AA45BXY9-F1
#
_entry.id   AF-A0AA45BXY9-F1
#
_cell.length_a   1.000
_cell.length_b   1.000
_cell.length_c   1.000
_cell.angle_alpha   90.00
_cell.angle_beta   90.00
_cell.angle_gamma   90.00
#
_symmetry.space_group_name_H-M   'P 1'
#
loop_
_entity.id
_entity.type
_entity.pdbx_description
1 polymer ?
#
loop_
_entity_poly.entity_id
_entity_poly.type
_entity_poly.pdbx_seq_one_letter_code
_entity_poly.pdbx_strand_id
1 'polypeptide(L)'
;SKVMFVATANTLASVPGPLLDRMEIISIAGYTELEKVHIAREHLLPKQLKEHGLRKGNLQVRDEALLEIIRYYTREAGVRTLERQIAKVCRKAAKIIVTAERKRIVVTEKNIVDLLGKHIFRYGQAEKTDQVGMATGLAYTAAGGDTLAIEVSVAPGKGKLILTGKLGDVMKESAQAAFSYIRSRAEELHIDPDFHEKNDIHIHVPEGAVPKDGPSAG
;
A
#
# COMPACT_ATOMS: atom_id res chain seq x y z
N SER A 1 -30.38 -22.60 -22.33
CA SER A 1 -30.37 -21.21 -21.82
C SER A 1 -29.12 -20.51 -22.35
N LYS A 2 -29.20 -19.32 -22.96
CA LYS A 2 -28.03 -18.54 -23.45
C LYS A 2 -27.71 -17.39 -22.49
N VAL A 3 -27.51 -17.72 -21.21
CA VAL A 3 -27.24 -16.72 -20.17
C VAL A 3 -25.74 -16.68 -19.91
N MET A 4 -25.16 -15.48 -19.99
CA MET A 4 -23.78 -15.22 -19.60
C MET A 4 -23.74 -14.87 -18.10
N PHE A 5 -22.87 -15.55 -17.36
CA PHE A 5 -22.63 -15.26 -15.94
C PHE A 5 -21.28 -14.58 -15.77
N VAL A 6 -21.23 -13.55 -14.92
CA VAL A 6 -19.98 -12.86 -14.53
C VAL A 6 -19.96 -12.78 -13.02
N ALA A 7 -18.86 -13.24 -12.41
CA ALA A 7 -18.61 -13.15 -10.98
C ALA A 7 -17.38 -12.28 -10.73
N THR A 8 -17.30 -11.65 -9.55
CA THR A 8 -16.13 -10.87 -9.12
C THR A 8 -15.70 -11.33 -7.73
N ALA A 9 -14.40 -11.41 -7.51
CA ALA A 9 -13.81 -11.79 -6.22
C ALA A 9 -12.51 -11.02 -5.99
N ASN A 10 -12.26 -10.61 -4.74
CA ASN A 10 -10.99 -9.97 -4.34
C ASN A 10 -9.91 -11.01 -3.98
N THR A 11 -10.33 -12.20 -3.54
CA THR A 11 -9.44 -13.32 -3.24
C THR A 11 -10.10 -14.63 -3.68
N LEU A 12 -9.29 -15.53 -4.22
CA LEU A 12 -9.73 -16.87 -4.62
C LEU A 12 -9.80 -17.83 -3.43
N ALA A 13 -9.10 -17.54 -2.33
CA ALA A 13 -8.99 -18.43 -1.18
C ALA A 13 -10.36 -18.71 -0.50
N SER A 14 -11.30 -17.77 -0.59
CA SER A 14 -12.65 -17.92 -0.04
C SER A 14 -13.65 -18.54 -1.02
N VAL A 15 -13.26 -18.79 -2.27
CA VAL A 15 -14.15 -19.34 -3.29
C VAL A 15 -14.13 -20.87 -3.19
N PRO A 16 -15.28 -21.54 -3.05
CA PRO A 16 -15.33 -23.00 -3.04
C PRO A 16 -14.69 -23.62 -4.29
N GLY A 17 -13.81 -24.61 -4.11
CA GLY A 17 -13.14 -25.32 -5.21
C GLY A 17 -14.09 -25.78 -6.35
N PRO A 18 -15.26 -26.37 -6.05
CA PRO A 18 -16.21 -26.79 -7.09
C PRO A 18 -16.74 -25.67 -7.99
N LEU A 19 -16.71 -24.42 -7.51
CA LEU A 19 -17.06 -23.25 -8.32
C LEU A 19 -15.87 -22.77 -9.15
N LEU A 20 -14.66 -22.76 -8.57
CA LEU A 20 -13.43 -22.38 -9.28
C LEU A 20 -13.20 -23.26 -10.51
N ASP A 21 -13.41 -24.57 -10.39
CA ASP A 21 -13.23 -25.53 -11.50
C ASP A 21 -14.18 -25.28 -12.69
N ARG A 22 -15.23 -24.47 -12.49
CA ARG A 22 -16.26 -24.15 -13.50
C ARG A 22 -16.17 -22.71 -14.00
N MET A 23 -15.14 -21.97 -13.59
CA MET A 23 -14.98 -20.56 -13.92
C MET A 23 -13.71 -20.36 -14.75
N GLU A 24 -13.79 -19.49 -15.75
CA GLU A 24 -12.60 -18.89 -16.35
C GLU A 24 -12.15 -17.73 -15.46
N ILE A 25 -10.90 -17.80 -14.98
CA ILE A 25 -10.36 -16.80 -14.05
C ILE A 25 -9.60 -15.73 -14.85
N ILE A 26 -10.11 -14.50 -14.80
CA ILE A 26 -9.43 -13.33 -15.35
C ILE A 26 -8.92 -12.48 -14.19
N SER A 27 -7.60 -12.38 -14.05
CA SER A 27 -6.97 -11.55 -13.02
C SER A 27 -6.81 -10.11 -13.49
N ILE A 28 -7.32 -9.17 -12.70
CA ILE A 28 -7.18 -7.73 -12.95
C ILE A 28 -6.19 -7.19 -11.92
N ALA A 29 -5.01 -6.80 -12.38
CA ALA A 29 -3.99 -6.19 -11.54
C ALA A 29 -4.38 -4.76 -11.12
N GLY A 30 -3.68 -4.24 -10.12
CA GLY A 30 -3.74 -2.81 -9.78
C GLY A 30 -3.12 -1.93 -10.86
N TYR A 31 -3.20 -0.62 -10.65
CA TYR A 31 -2.67 0.37 -11.58
C TYR A 31 -1.41 1.05 -11.02
N THR A 32 -0.45 1.29 -11.89
CA THR A 32 0.71 2.17 -11.64
C THR A 32 0.28 3.63 -11.47
N GLU A 33 1.15 4.47 -10.91
CA GLU A 33 0.86 5.91 -10.76
C GLU A 33 0.49 6.57 -12.10
N LEU A 34 1.23 6.24 -13.16
CA LEU A 34 0.99 6.79 -14.50
C LEU A 34 -0.35 6.35 -15.07
N GLU A 35 -0.71 5.08 -14.92
CA GLU A 35 -2.02 4.57 -15.34
C GLU A 35 -3.14 5.25 -14.56
N LYS A 36 -2.99 5.43 -13.24
CA LYS A 36 -3.99 6.14 -12.43
C LYS A 36 -4.15 7.61 -12.83
N VAL A 37 -3.08 8.31 -13.20
CA VAL A 37 -3.16 9.67 -13.74
C VAL A 37 -3.98 9.69 -15.02
N HIS A 38 -3.74 8.76 -15.95
CA HIS A 38 -4.49 8.66 -17.20
C HIS A 38 -5.96 8.34 -16.95
N ILE A 39 -6.25 7.34 -16.12
CA ILE A 39 -7.62 6.98 -15.72
C ILE A 39 -8.33 8.17 -15.08
N ALA A 40 -7.64 8.90 -14.20
CA ALA A 40 -8.20 10.08 -13.56
C ALA A 40 -8.52 11.19 -14.57
N ARG A 41 -7.61 11.48 -15.50
CA ARG A 41 -7.76 12.53 -16.51
C ARG A 41 -8.85 12.21 -17.53
N GLU A 42 -8.90 10.99 -18.01
CA GLU A 42 -9.73 10.58 -19.15
C GLU A 42 -11.12 10.10 -18.74
N HIS A 43 -11.26 9.56 -17.52
CA HIS A 43 -12.51 8.97 -17.07
C HIS A 43 -13.04 9.61 -15.78
N LEU A 44 -12.26 9.61 -14.69
CA LEU A 44 -12.79 10.00 -13.37
C LEU A 44 -13.11 11.49 -13.29
N LEU A 45 -12.21 12.37 -13.73
CA LEU A 45 -12.39 13.82 -13.67
C LEU A 45 -13.56 14.27 -14.56
N PRO A 46 -13.68 13.86 -15.84
CA PRO A 46 -14.86 14.18 -16.66
C PRO A 46 -16.17 13.70 -16.04
N LYS A 47 -16.18 12.48 -15.48
CA LYS A 47 -17.34 11.92 -14.77
C LYS A 47 -17.71 12.78 -13.55
N GLN A 48 -16.75 13.09 -12.69
CA GLN A 48 -16.97 13.85 -11.47
C GLN A 48 -17.36 15.31 -11.74
N LEU A 49 -16.80 15.94 -12.78
CA LEU A 49 -17.23 17.27 -13.23
C LEU A 49 -18.72 17.27 -13.63
N LYS A 50 -19.15 16.28 -14.39
CA LYS A 50 -20.56 16.14 -14.82
C LYS A 50 -21.49 15.92 -13.62
N GLU A 51 -21.13 15.00 -12.71
CA GLU A 51 -21.92 14.69 -11.51
C GLU A 51 -22.08 15.92 -10.59
N HIS A 52 -21.09 16.82 -10.56
CA HIS A 52 -21.12 18.02 -9.73
C HIS A 52 -21.56 19.28 -10.49
N GLY A 53 -22.05 19.15 -11.72
CA GLY A 53 -22.56 20.28 -12.52
C GLY A 53 -21.48 21.29 -12.95
N LEU A 54 -20.21 20.91 -12.94
CA LEU A 54 -19.09 21.76 -13.34
C LEU A 54 -18.79 21.58 -14.83
N ARG A 55 -18.58 22.68 -15.55
CA ARG A 55 -18.10 22.64 -16.94
C ARG A 55 -16.57 22.50 -16.95
N LYS A 56 -15.99 21.96 -18.04
CA LYS A 56 -14.52 21.88 -18.22
C LYS A 56 -13.81 23.24 -18.06
N GLY A 57 -14.49 24.34 -18.37
CA GLY A 57 -13.96 25.69 -18.18
C GLY A 57 -13.96 26.18 -16.73
N ASN A 58 -14.75 25.56 -15.84
CA ASN A 58 -14.88 25.96 -14.45
C ASN A 58 -13.77 25.38 -13.56
N LEU A 59 -13.35 24.14 -13.82
CA LEU A 59 -12.33 23.46 -13.03
C LEU A 59 -11.37 22.70 -13.95
N GLN A 60 -10.09 23.05 -13.84
CA GLN A 60 -9.00 22.33 -14.47
C GLN A 60 -8.09 21.76 -13.38
N VAL A 61 -7.79 20.47 -13.43
CA VAL A 61 -6.82 19.82 -12.55
C VAL A 61 -5.63 19.44 -13.41
N ARG A 62 -4.43 19.89 -13.05
CA ARG A 62 -3.21 19.52 -13.77
C ARG A 62 -2.73 18.12 -13.37
N ASP A 63 -1.95 17.49 -14.24
CA ASP A 63 -1.45 16.12 -14.03
C ASP A 63 -0.57 16.04 -12.78
N GLU A 64 0.19 17.09 -12.43
CA GLU A 64 0.98 17.12 -11.20
C GLU A 64 0.09 17.10 -9.95
N ALA A 65 -1.07 17.77 -9.99
CA ALA A 65 -2.02 17.72 -8.90
C ALA A 65 -2.70 16.34 -8.78
N LEU A 66 -2.97 15.67 -9.90
CA LEU A 66 -3.48 14.29 -9.87
C LEU A 66 -2.46 13.34 -9.26
N LEU A 67 -1.19 13.50 -9.61
CA LEU A 67 -0.09 12.73 -9.04
C LEU A 67 0.05 12.99 -7.53
N GLU A 68 -0.09 14.24 -7.08
CA GLU A 68 -0.14 14.60 -5.66
C GLU A 68 -1.26 13.85 -4.93
N ILE A 69 -2.47 13.84 -5.49
CA ILE A 69 -3.64 13.15 -4.93
C ILE A 69 -3.31 11.65 -4.76
N ILE A 70 -2.77 11.04 -5.82
CA ILE A 70 -2.43 9.61 -5.82
C ILE A 70 -1.42 9.30 -4.71
N ARG A 71 -0.36 10.09 -4.58
CA ARG A 71 0.75 9.83 -3.65
C ARG A 71 0.43 10.11 -2.18
N TYR A 72 -0.29 11.19 -1.90
CA TYR A 72 -0.44 11.70 -0.53
C TYR A 72 -1.84 11.55 0.05
N TYR A 73 -2.84 11.24 -0.78
CA TYR A 73 -4.26 11.15 -0.36
C TYR A 73 -4.92 9.82 -0.73
N THR A 74 -4.19 8.90 -1.37
CA THR A 74 -4.64 7.53 -1.65
C THR A 74 -3.55 6.51 -1.26
N ARG A 75 -3.97 5.31 -0.85
CA ARG A 75 -3.08 4.16 -0.63
C ARG A 75 -3.88 2.89 -0.92
N GLU A 76 -3.98 2.56 -2.20
CA GLU A 76 -4.78 1.47 -2.75
C GLU A 76 -4.19 0.99 -4.09
N ALA A 77 -4.49 -0.24 -4.51
CA ALA A 77 -4.12 -0.71 -5.86
C ALA A 77 -5.07 -0.16 -6.95
N GLY A 78 -6.35 0.03 -6.62
CA GLY A 78 -7.39 0.55 -7.52
C GLY A 78 -7.47 2.09 -7.57
N VAL A 79 -8.65 2.60 -7.94
CA VAL A 79 -8.92 4.05 -8.09
C VAL A 79 -10.15 4.55 -7.32
N ARG A 80 -10.65 3.77 -6.35
CA ARG A 80 -11.89 4.09 -5.62
C ARG A 80 -11.71 5.28 -4.68
N THR A 81 -10.62 5.28 -3.92
CA THR A 81 -10.23 6.41 -3.07
C THR A 81 -9.82 7.60 -3.92
N LEU A 82 -9.13 7.37 -5.04
CA LEU A 82 -8.80 8.42 -6.01
C LEU A 82 -10.06 9.15 -6.52
N GLU A 83 -11.08 8.41 -6.95
CA GLU A 83 -12.36 8.98 -7.38
C GLU A 83 -13.02 9.80 -6.25
N ARG A 84 -13.01 9.29 -5.01
CA ARG A 84 -13.54 10.02 -3.84
C ARG A 84 -12.80 11.34 -3.58
N GLN A 85 -11.48 11.37 -3.73
CA GLN A 85 -10.70 12.61 -3.57
C GLN A 85 -10.99 13.60 -4.70
N ILE A 86 -11.09 13.14 -5.94
CA ILE A 86 -11.48 13.98 -7.09
C ILE A 86 -12.89 14.56 -6.88
N ALA A 87 -13.84 13.76 -6.38
CA ALA A 87 -15.18 14.23 -6.03
C ALA A 87 -15.13 15.32 -4.95
N LYS A 88 -14.28 15.16 -3.92
CA LYS A 88 -14.08 16.16 -2.87
C LYS A 88 -13.50 17.47 -3.42
N VAL A 89 -12.54 17.39 -4.34
CA VAL A 89 -12.01 18.56 -5.08
C VAL A 89 -13.14 19.25 -5.86
N CYS A 90 -13.95 18.50 -6.61
CA CYS A 90 -15.07 19.04 -7.37
C CYS A 90 -16.10 19.76 -6.46
N ARG A 91 -16.50 19.15 -5.33
CA ARG A 91 -17.42 19.78 -4.37
C ARG A 91 -16.89 21.10 -3.82
N LYS A 92 -15.61 21.13 -3.43
CA LYS A 92 -15.01 22.36 -2.90
C LYS A 92 -14.85 23.43 -3.97
N ALA A 93 -14.46 23.04 -5.19
CA ALA A 93 -14.40 23.96 -6.32
C ALA A 93 -15.77 24.58 -6.61
N ALA A 94 -16.83 23.76 -6.66
CA ALA A 94 -18.20 24.24 -6.84
C ALA A 94 -18.61 25.24 -5.76
N LYS A 95 -18.32 24.96 -4.48
CA LYS A 95 -18.57 25.90 -3.38
C LYS A 95 -17.85 27.23 -3.61
N ILE A 96 -16.55 27.20 -3.95
CA ILE A 96 -15.74 28.42 -4.17
C ILE A 96 -16.30 29.24 -5.34
N ILE A 97 -16.70 28.60 -6.44
CA ILE A 97 -17.27 29.27 -7.62
C ILE A 97 -18.54 30.02 -7.24
N VAL A 98 -19.42 29.39 -6.44
CA VAL A 98 -20.68 30.00 -6.01
C VAL A 98 -20.45 31.11 -4.99
N THR A 99 -19.54 30.93 -4.02
CA THR A 99 -19.36 31.91 -2.93
C THR A 99 -18.46 33.09 -3.29
N ALA A 100 -17.45 32.87 -4.14
CA ALA A 100 -16.43 33.87 -4.47
C ALA A 100 -16.56 34.42 -5.89
N GLU A 101 -17.67 34.12 -6.58
CA GLU A 101 -17.96 34.50 -7.98
C GLU A 101 -16.82 34.23 -8.97
N ARG A 102 -15.94 33.26 -8.66
CA ARG A 102 -14.81 32.91 -9.53
C ARG A 102 -15.31 32.05 -10.69
N LYS A 103 -15.04 32.47 -11.91
CA LYS A 103 -15.46 31.74 -13.12
C LYS A 103 -14.67 30.45 -13.39
N ARG A 104 -13.41 30.39 -12.94
CA ARG A 104 -12.47 29.29 -13.20
C ARG A 104 -11.52 29.03 -12.02
N ILE A 105 -11.28 27.77 -11.73
CA ILE A 105 -10.31 27.28 -10.74
C ILE A 105 -9.32 26.35 -11.45
N VAL A 106 -8.03 26.57 -11.22
CA VAL A 106 -6.96 25.69 -11.69
C VAL A 106 -6.29 25.06 -10.47
N VAL A 107 -6.32 23.74 -10.40
CA VAL A 107 -5.73 22.96 -9.32
C VAL A 107 -4.35 22.47 -9.76
N THR A 108 -3.37 22.72 -8.91
CA THR A 108 -1.95 22.43 -9.06
C THR A 108 -1.47 21.72 -7.80
N GLU A 109 -0.29 21.12 -7.82
CA GLU A 109 0.39 20.56 -6.63
C GLU A 109 0.38 21.54 -5.44
N LYS A 110 0.60 22.83 -5.68
CA LYS A 110 0.75 23.82 -4.60
C LYS A 110 -0.56 24.15 -3.86
N ASN A 111 -1.71 24.08 -4.53
CA ASN A 111 -2.99 24.51 -3.97
C ASN A 111 -3.97 23.36 -3.70
N ILE A 112 -3.58 22.11 -4.02
CA ILE A 112 -4.40 20.94 -3.71
C ILE A 112 -4.56 20.76 -2.19
N VAL A 113 -3.57 21.17 -1.39
CA VAL A 113 -3.61 21.14 0.08
C VAL A 113 -4.74 22.02 0.62
N ASP A 114 -5.02 23.17 0.00
CA ASP A 114 -6.13 24.05 0.41
C ASP A 114 -7.50 23.35 0.22
N LEU A 115 -7.57 22.46 -0.77
CA LEU A 115 -8.77 21.71 -1.11
C LEU A 115 -8.87 20.40 -0.32
N LEU A 116 -7.82 19.62 -0.18
CA LEU A 116 -7.90 18.30 0.45
C LEU A 116 -7.54 18.29 1.93
N GLY A 117 -6.85 19.34 2.41
CA GLY A 117 -6.23 19.41 3.72
C GLY A 117 -4.76 18.98 3.66
N LYS A 118 -4.10 18.88 4.82
CA LYS A 118 -2.72 18.37 4.93
C LYS A 118 -2.59 16.94 4.34
N HIS A 119 -1.37 16.59 3.95
CA HIS A 119 -1.05 15.25 3.43
C HIS A 119 -1.44 14.17 4.44
N ILE A 120 -2.12 13.13 3.97
CA ILE A 120 -2.64 12.03 4.80
C ILE A 120 -1.60 10.93 4.88
N PHE A 121 -1.00 10.61 3.74
CA PHE A 121 0.05 9.61 3.62
C PHE A 121 1.40 10.27 3.41
N ARG A 122 2.45 9.52 3.71
CA ARG A 122 3.82 9.90 3.38
C ARG A 122 4.24 9.10 2.15
N TYR A 123 4.81 9.79 1.17
CA TYR A 123 5.34 9.20 -0.04
C TYR A 123 6.87 9.28 -0.03
N GLY A 124 7.55 8.22 -0.49
CA GLY A 124 9.01 8.19 -0.55
C GLY A 124 9.72 8.04 0.81
N GLN A 125 9.05 7.50 1.83
CA GLN A 125 9.73 7.03 3.06
C GLN A 125 10.31 5.62 2.86
N ALA A 126 11.13 5.46 1.82
CA ALA A 126 12.31 4.64 2.07
C ALA A 126 13.09 5.40 3.17
N GLU A 127 13.69 4.68 4.12
CA GLU A 127 14.67 5.31 5.01
C GLU A 127 15.63 6.13 4.16
N LYS A 128 15.87 7.39 4.55
CA LYS A 128 16.76 8.26 3.77
C LYS A 128 18.22 7.79 3.81
N THR A 129 18.52 6.87 4.74
CA THR A 129 19.84 6.33 5.03
C THR A 129 19.70 4.86 5.39
N ASP A 130 20.69 4.05 5.04
CA ASP A 130 20.71 2.64 5.43
C ASP A 130 20.70 2.51 6.96
N GLN A 131 19.80 1.67 7.48
CA GLN A 131 19.68 1.38 8.91
C GLN A 131 20.22 -0.01 9.21
N VAL A 132 20.97 -0.14 10.29
CA VAL A 132 21.41 -1.46 10.80
C VAL A 132 20.27 -2.08 11.60
N GLY A 133 19.99 -3.35 11.37
CA GLY A 133 18.91 -4.07 12.07
C GLY A 133 17.52 -3.80 11.51
N MET A 134 17.41 -3.30 10.27
CA MET A 134 16.11 -3.17 9.60
C MET A 134 16.18 -3.61 8.15
N ALA A 135 15.16 -4.33 7.69
CA ALA A 135 15.02 -4.76 6.30
C ALA A 135 13.63 -4.41 5.76
N THR A 136 13.56 -3.89 4.53
CA THR A 136 12.27 -3.63 3.87
C THR A 136 11.82 -4.88 3.11
N GLY A 137 10.75 -5.52 3.59
CA GLY A 137 10.09 -6.65 2.95
C GLY A 137 8.89 -6.22 2.10
N LEU A 138 8.59 -7.01 1.07
CA LEU A 138 7.36 -6.90 0.30
C LEU A 138 6.31 -7.84 0.88
N ALA A 139 5.09 -7.34 1.05
CA ALA A 139 3.95 -8.15 1.49
C ALA A 139 2.80 -8.04 0.50
N TYR A 140 2.06 -9.13 0.36
CA TYR A 140 0.81 -9.15 -0.36
C TYR A 140 -0.36 -9.06 0.61
N THR A 141 -1.24 -8.08 0.43
CA THR A 141 -2.47 -7.90 1.20
C THR A 141 -3.68 -8.11 0.29
N ALA A 142 -4.87 -8.28 0.88
CA ALA A 142 -6.12 -8.33 0.12
C ALA A 142 -6.41 -7.05 -0.70
N ALA A 143 -5.74 -5.93 -0.40
CA ALA A 143 -5.86 -4.67 -1.12
C ALA A 143 -4.74 -4.43 -2.15
N GLY A 144 -3.82 -5.40 -2.32
CA GLY A 144 -2.64 -5.32 -3.19
C GLY A 144 -1.32 -5.44 -2.42
N GLY A 145 -0.21 -5.15 -3.11
CA GLY A 145 1.13 -5.16 -2.50
C GLY A 145 1.35 -3.99 -1.52
N ASP A 146 2.12 -4.24 -0.46
CA ASP A 146 2.57 -3.24 0.51
C ASP A 146 4.04 -3.50 0.90
N THR A 147 4.66 -2.50 1.53
CA THR A 147 6.03 -2.59 2.07
C THR A 147 5.98 -2.65 3.59
N LEU A 148 6.87 -3.43 4.19
CA LEU A 148 6.99 -3.60 5.63
C LEU A 148 8.44 -3.45 6.05
N ALA A 149 8.67 -2.72 7.13
CA ALA A 149 9.98 -2.68 7.77
C ALA A 149 10.05 -3.81 8.81
N ILE A 150 10.91 -4.81 8.61
CA ILE A 150 11.21 -5.84 9.61
C ILE A 150 12.39 -5.33 10.43
N GLU A 151 12.21 -5.25 11.74
CA GLU A 151 13.19 -4.70 12.67
C GLU A 151 13.78 -5.81 13.53
N VAL A 152 15.07 -5.72 13.82
CA VAL A 152 15.81 -6.66 14.66
C VAL A 152 16.62 -5.86 15.66
N SER A 153 16.50 -6.21 16.94
CA SER A 153 17.33 -5.68 18.01
C SER A 153 18.10 -6.80 18.69
N VAL A 154 19.32 -6.48 19.14
CA VAL A 154 20.21 -7.39 19.83
C VAL A 154 20.53 -6.80 21.20
N ALA A 155 20.31 -7.58 22.25
CA ALA A 155 20.61 -7.19 23.62
C ALA A 155 21.38 -8.30 24.34
N PRO A 156 22.26 -7.98 25.30
CA PRO A 156 22.90 -9.00 26.15
C PRO A 156 21.83 -9.86 26.85
N GLY A 157 21.99 -11.18 26.80
CA GLY A 157 20.93 -12.10 27.18
C GLY A 157 21.40 -13.55 27.36
N LYS A 158 20.50 -14.50 27.11
CA LYS A 158 20.72 -15.94 27.26
C LYS A 158 20.42 -16.73 25.98
N GLY A 159 20.48 -16.09 24.81
CA GLY A 159 20.24 -16.74 23.53
C GLY A 159 18.79 -16.84 23.10
N LYS A 160 17.88 -16.04 23.67
CA LYS A 160 16.45 -16.12 23.35
C LYS A 160 16.15 -15.40 22.04
N LEU A 161 15.40 -16.08 21.17
CA LEU A 161 14.77 -15.47 20.00
C LEU A 161 13.34 -15.04 20.35
N ILE A 162 13.10 -13.73 20.38
CA ILE A 162 11.80 -13.12 20.71
C ILE A 162 11.18 -12.62 19.41
N LEU A 163 9.94 -13.03 19.14
CA LEU A 163 9.22 -12.66 17.91
C LEU A 163 7.95 -11.89 18.26
N THR A 164 7.74 -10.73 17.64
CA THR A 164 6.56 -9.87 17.85
C THR A 164 5.97 -9.40 16.54
N GLY A 165 4.69 -9.00 16.56
CA GLY A 165 3.98 -8.58 15.34
C GLY A 165 2.81 -9.47 14.88
N LYS A 166 2.26 -10.30 15.79
CA LYS A 166 1.20 -11.29 15.50
C LYS A 166 1.57 -12.24 14.35
N LEU A 167 2.76 -12.84 14.47
CA LEU A 167 3.23 -13.84 13.52
C LEU A 167 2.45 -15.13 13.65
N GLY A 168 2.04 -15.69 12.51
CA GLY A 168 1.56 -17.06 12.41
C GLY A 168 2.69 -18.07 12.60
N ASP A 169 2.35 -19.36 12.71
CA ASP A 169 3.33 -20.40 13.02
C ASP A 169 4.32 -20.62 11.87
N VAL A 170 3.89 -20.47 10.62
CA VAL A 170 4.78 -20.59 9.44
C VAL A 170 5.85 -19.50 9.45
N MET A 171 5.48 -18.28 9.85
CA MET A 171 6.41 -17.16 9.93
C MET A 171 7.39 -17.31 11.11
N LYS A 172 6.95 -17.91 12.23
CA LYS A 172 7.85 -18.24 13.34
C LYS A 172 8.89 -19.28 12.94
N GLU A 173 8.48 -20.32 12.20
CA GLU A 173 9.38 -21.33 11.66
C GLU A 173 10.40 -20.72 10.69
N SER A 174 9.93 -19.83 9.81
CA SER A 174 10.80 -19.07 8.90
C SER A 174 11.86 -18.25 9.66
N ALA A 175 11.48 -17.56 10.73
CA ALA A 175 12.42 -16.81 11.56
C ALA A 175 13.46 -17.72 12.26
N GLN A 176 13.05 -18.91 12.71
CA GLN A 176 13.96 -19.91 13.29
C GLN A 176 14.93 -20.48 12.25
N ALA A 177 14.47 -20.70 11.01
CA ALA A 177 15.31 -21.15 9.91
C ALA A 177 16.36 -20.11 9.54
N ALA A 178 15.96 -18.84 9.42
CA ALA A 178 16.89 -17.73 9.18
C ALA A 178 17.95 -17.60 10.29
N PHE A 179 17.53 -17.72 11.55
CA PHE A 179 18.44 -17.71 12.70
C PHE A 179 19.43 -18.89 12.66
N SER A 180 18.96 -20.09 12.33
CA SER A 180 19.79 -21.28 12.18
C SER A 180 20.79 -21.15 11.04
N TYR A 181 20.40 -20.54 9.92
CA TYR A 181 21.27 -20.25 8.79
C TYR A 181 22.42 -19.34 9.20
N ILE A 182 22.12 -18.20 9.85
CA ILE A 182 23.15 -17.26 10.33
C ILE A 182 24.10 -17.97 11.31
N ARG A 183 23.57 -18.78 12.24
CA ARG A 183 24.39 -19.54 13.20
C ARG A 183 25.35 -20.49 12.51
N SER A 184 24.92 -21.20 11.46
CA SER A 184 25.79 -22.14 10.71
C SER A 184 26.89 -21.46 9.90
N ARG A 185 26.77 -20.16 9.64
CA ARG A 185 27.72 -19.36 8.85
C ARG A 185 28.34 -18.21 9.63
N ALA A 186 28.32 -18.25 10.96
CA ALA A 186 28.78 -17.15 11.80
C ALA A 186 30.22 -16.74 11.49
N GLU A 187 31.12 -17.70 11.29
CA GLU A 187 32.52 -17.43 10.93
C GLU A 187 32.67 -16.77 9.55
N GLU A 188 31.94 -17.28 8.54
CA GLU A 188 31.93 -16.74 7.17
C GLU A 188 31.39 -15.30 7.14
N LEU A 189 30.38 -15.02 7.97
CA LEU A 189 29.74 -13.70 8.09
C LEU A 189 30.45 -12.74 9.06
N HIS A 190 31.58 -13.15 9.65
CA HIS A 190 32.32 -12.38 10.65
C HIS A 190 31.50 -11.98 11.89
N ILE A 191 30.66 -12.91 12.38
CA ILE A 191 29.87 -12.79 13.60
C ILE A 191 30.51 -13.67 14.69
N ASP A 192 30.52 -13.21 15.94
CA ASP A 192 30.96 -14.02 17.08
C ASP A 192 30.17 -15.34 17.13
N PRO A 193 30.81 -16.53 17.03
CA PRO A 193 30.11 -17.82 17.05
C PRO A 193 29.22 -18.02 18.28
N ASP A 194 29.58 -17.41 19.42
CA ASP A 194 28.85 -17.53 20.69
C ASP A 194 27.69 -16.53 20.82
N PHE A 195 27.42 -15.72 19.78
CA PHE A 195 26.38 -14.68 19.84
C PHE A 195 25.01 -15.25 20.26
N HIS A 196 24.72 -16.47 19.82
CA HIS A 196 23.47 -17.19 20.04
C HIS A 196 23.29 -17.66 21.49
N GLU A 197 24.32 -17.61 22.33
CA GLU A 197 24.24 -17.93 23.76
C GLU A 197 24.28 -16.68 24.64
N LYS A 198 25.04 -15.67 24.21
CA LYS A 198 25.32 -14.45 24.98
C LYS A 198 24.33 -13.31 24.73
N ASN A 199 23.58 -13.35 23.63
CA ASN A 199 22.66 -12.29 23.24
C ASN A 199 21.24 -12.81 23.03
N ASP A 200 20.26 -12.04 23.47
CA ASP A 200 18.86 -12.19 23.06
C ASP A 200 18.63 -11.37 21.78
N ILE A 201 17.88 -11.95 20.85
CA ILE A 201 17.54 -11.32 19.56
C ILE A 201 16.03 -11.15 19.51
N HIS A 202 15.59 -9.93 19.25
CA HIS A 202 14.17 -9.61 19.14
C HIS A 202 13.85 -9.12 17.73
N ILE A 203 13.04 -9.90 17.03
CA ILE A 203 12.51 -9.58 15.70
C ILE A 203 11.09 -9.01 15.85
N HIS A 204 10.88 -7.82 15.30
CA HIS A 204 9.58 -7.18 15.18
C HIS A 204 9.16 -7.11 13.71
N VAL A 205 7.97 -7.64 13.42
CA VAL A 205 7.33 -7.48 12.12
C VAL A 205 6.07 -6.64 12.34
N PRO A 206 6.07 -5.33 12.03
CA PRO A 206 4.97 -4.43 12.30
C PRO A 206 3.65 -5.00 11.82
N GLU A 207 2.57 -4.81 12.58
CA GLU A 207 1.27 -5.35 12.19
C GLU A 207 0.80 -4.74 10.85
N GLY A 208 0.44 -5.59 9.90
CA GLY A 208 -0.38 -5.19 8.75
C GLY A 208 -1.83 -5.60 9.01
N ALA A 209 -2.80 -5.05 8.26
CA ALA A 209 -4.22 -5.37 8.42
C ALA A 209 -4.60 -6.85 8.14
N VAL A 210 -3.64 -7.69 7.76
CA VAL A 210 -3.84 -9.10 7.37
C VAL A 210 -2.86 -9.98 8.16
N PRO A 211 -3.32 -11.11 8.73
CA PRO A 211 -2.47 -12.10 9.40
C PRO A 211 -1.31 -12.53 8.49
N LYS A 212 -0.08 -12.52 9.04
CA LYS A 212 1.15 -12.80 8.31
C LYS A 212 1.59 -14.22 8.61
N ASP A 213 1.16 -15.14 7.77
CA ASP A 213 1.43 -16.56 7.90
C ASP A 213 1.94 -17.12 6.56
N GLY A 214 3.10 -16.62 6.14
CA GLY A 214 3.77 -17.06 4.91
C GLY A 214 5.29 -16.96 5.06
N PRO A 215 6.07 -17.87 4.46
CA PRO A 215 7.52 -17.95 4.66
C PRO A 215 8.30 -16.97 3.78
N SER A 216 7.63 -16.09 3.04
CA SER A 216 8.22 -15.23 2.02
C SER A 216 9.10 -14.10 2.56
N ALA A 217 9.15 -13.93 3.88
CA ALA A 217 9.91 -12.90 4.58
C ALA A 217 11.03 -13.49 5.46
N GLY A 218 11.47 -14.71 5.15
CA GLY A 218 12.62 -15.38 5.78
C GLY A 218 13.97 -14.83 5.36
#